data_AF-A0AAE1VZH1-F1
#
_entry.id   AF-A0AAE1VZH1-F1
#
_cell.length_a   1.000
_cell.length_b   1.000
_cell.length_c   1.000
_cell.angle_alpha   90.00
_cell.angle_beta   90.00
_cell.angle_gamma   90.00
#
_symmetry.space_group_name_H-M   'P 1'
#
loop_
_entity.id
_entity.type
_entity.pdbx_description
1 polymer ?
#
loop_
_entity_poly.entity_id
_entity_poly.type
_entity_poly.pdbx_seq_one_letter_code
_entity_poly.pdbx_strand_id
1 'polypeptide(L)'
;MAKSIRILIAIATWYEYEIWHMDVKMSFLSGFIEEKIIMDQPKGFTSIGEEHNVSSLQKSIYDLKQAFQSWNMHFDEVIWGYDFIKNVHDPCLYKKFSGRSVAYHVLNVDDILLIENDVKC
;
A
#
# COMPACT_ATOMS: atom_id res chain seq x y z
N MET A 1 7.53 10.24 -7.27
CA MET A 1 7.96 8.83 -7.39
C MET A 1 9.33 8.59 -8.04
N ALA A 2 9.49 8.51 -9.37
CA ALA A 2 10.77 8.04 -9.98
C ALA A 2 12.02 8.88 -9.59
N LYS A 3 11.87 10.20 -9.39
CA LYS A 3 12.96 11.07 -8.91
C LYS A 3 13.34 10.75 -7.46
N SER A 4 12.36 10.62 -6.58
CA SER A 4 12.57 10.34 -5.15
C SER A 4 13.20 8.97 -4.93
N ILE A 5 12.77 7.95 -5.68
CA ILE A 5 13.40 6.61 -5.66
C ILE A 5 14.89 6.72 -6.03
N ARG A 6 15.22 7.39 -7.14
CA ARG A 6 16.62 7.58 -7.57
C ARG A 6 17.46 8.33 -6.53
N ILE A 7 16.90 9.38 -5.93
CA ILE A 7 17.58 10.16 -4.87
C ILE A 7 17.83 9.28 -3.64
N LEU A 8 16.82 8.51 -3.20
CA LEU A 8 16.94 7.64 -2.04
C LEU A 8 17.93 6.50 -2.27
N ILE A 9 17.94 5.89 -3.47
CA ILE A 9 18.95 4.88 -3.84
C ILE A 9 20.36 5.51 -3.83
N ALA A 10 20.52 6.74 -4.33
CA ALA A 10 21.81 7.43 -4.29
C ALA A 10 22.27 7.72 -2.84
N ILE A 11 21.35 8.16 -1.97
CA ILE A 11 21.59 8.34 -0.53
C ILE A 11 21.99 7.00 0.10
N ALA A 12 21.22 5.95 -0.14
CA ALA A 12 21.47 4.62 0.41
C ALA A 12 22.84 4.09 -0.01
N THR A 13 23.20 4.27 -1.28
CA THR A 13 24.51 3.87 -1.80
C THR A 13 25.64 4.67 -1.16
N TRP A 14 25.46 5.98 -0.96
CA TRP A 14 26.49 6.85 -0.38
C TRP A 14 26.74 6.58 1.11
N TYR A 15 25.67 6.29 1.87
CA TYR A 15 25.72 6.07 3.31
C TYR A 15 25.70 4.59 3.72
N GLU A 16 25.77 3.67 2.75
CA GLU A 16 25.72 2.22 2.96
C GLU A 16 24.46 1.75 3.73
N TYR A 17 23.30 2.29 3.36
CA TYR A 17 22.02 1.84 3.91
C TYR A 17 21.55 0.57 3.20
N GLU A 18 20.80 -0.26 3.92
CA GLU A 18 20.15 -1.42 3.33
C GLU A 18 18.92 -1.02 2.51
N ILE A 19 18.66 -1.79 1.47
CA ILE A 19 17.52 -1.60 0.58
C ILE A 19 16.77 -2.93 0.47
N TRP A 20 15.51 -2.91 0.85
CA TRP A 20 14.59 -4.05 0.79
C TRP A 20 13.46 -3.73 -0.19
N HIS A 21 13.14 -4.71 -1.04
CA HIS A 21 12.01 -4.62 -1.96
C HIS A 21 10.96 -5.64 -1.57
N MET A 22 9.73 -5.20 -1.37
CA MET A 22 8.60 -6.04 -1.01
C MET A 22 7.48 -5.86 -2.02
N ASP A 23 6.94 -6.98 -2.51
CA ASP A 23 5.74 -7.02 -3.34
C ASP A 23 4.54 -7.43 -2.46
N VAL A 24 3.56 -6.53 -2.34
CA VAL A 24 2.38 -6.76 -1.50
C VAL A 24 1.34 -7.56 -2.28
N LYS A 25 1.31 -8.86 -1.99
CA LYS A 25 0.27 -9.75 -2.52
C LYS A 25 -1.12 -9.29 -2.11
N MET A 26 -2.01 -9.20 -3.10
CA MET A 26 -3.41 -8.83 -2.91
C MET A 26 -3.60 -7.47 -2.21
N SER A 27 -2.69 -6.52 -2.48
CA SER A 27 -2.76 -5.13 -1.97
C SER A 27 -4.16 -4.54 -2.08
N PHE A 28 -4.82 -4.71 -3.23
CA PHE A 28 -6.17 -4.21 -3.46
C PHE A 28 -7.24 -4.86 -2.58
N LEU A 29 -7.07 -6.10 -2.11
CA LEU A 29 -8.01 -6.73 -1.16
C LEU A 29 -7.87 -6.19 0.28
N SER A 30 -6.86 -5.37 0.54
CA SER A 30 -6.62 -4.80 1.88
C SER A 30 -7.39 -3.50 2.10
N GLY A 31 -7.67 -2.75 1.02
CA GLY A 31 -8.46 -1.52 1.08
C GLY A 31 -9.96 -1.78 1.25
N PHE A 32 -10.60 -0.99 2.13
CA PHE A 32 -12.06 -0.94 2.22
C PHE A 32 -12.62 0.02 1.16
N ILE A 33 -13.83 -0.26 0.69
CA ILE A 33 -14.57 0.62 -0.22
C ILE A 33 -15.61 1.38 0.63
N GLU A 34 -15.63 2.70 0.53
CA GLU A 34 -16.67 3.52 1.19
C GLU A 34 -17.96 3.53 0.36
N GLU A 35 -17.84 3.47 -0.96
CA GLU A 35 -18.97 3.42 -1.86
C GLU A 35 -19.66 2.06 -1.88
N LYS A 36 -20.99 2.07 -2.00
CA LYS A 36 -21.76 0.86 -2.22
C LYS A 36 -21.57 0.37 -3.66
N ILE A 37 -20.74 -0.65 -3.83
CA ILE A 37 -20.55 -1.34 -5.11
C ILE A 37 -21.16 -2.72 -5.04
N ILE A 38 -22.00 -3.02 -6.03
CA ILE A 38 -22.64 -4.32 -6.21
C ILE A 38 -22.11 -4.98 -7.48
N MET A 39 -22.07 -6.30 -7.47
CA MET A 39 -21.73 -7.12 -8.63
C MET A 39 -22.65 -8.33 -8.70
N ASP A 40 -22.73 -8.93 -9.87
CA ASP A 40 -23.39 -10.22 -10.03
C ASP A 40 -22.77 -11.26 -9.11
N GLN A 41 -23.59 -12.24 -8.70
CA GLN A 41 -23.09 -13.33 -7.87
C GLN A 41 -21.97 -14.07 -8.60
N PRO A 42 -20.85 -14.36 -7.90
CA PRO A 42 -19.81 -15.20 -8.47
C PRO A 42 -20.33 -16.61 -8.72
N LYS A 43 -19.75 -17.28 -9.72
CA LYS A 43 -20.12 -18.67 -10.05
C LYS A 43 -19.99 -19.55 -8.81
N GLY A 44 -21.06 -20.29 -8.51
CA GLY A 44 -21.12 -21.19 -7.34
C GLY A 44 -21.68 -20.56 -6.06
N PHE A 45 -22.05 -19.27 -6.07
CA PHE A 45 -22.72 -18.60 -4.94
C PHE A 45 -24.23 -18.45 -5.13
N THR A 46 -24.79 -18.90 -6.25
CA THR A 46 -26.22 -18.83 -6.54
C THR A 46 -26.95 -20.06 -6.01
N SER A 47 -28.01 -19.85 -5.24
CA SER A 47 -28.95 -20.88 -4.77
C SER A 47 -30.25 -20.85 -5.57
N ILE A 48 -31.01 -21.95 -5.57
CA ILE A 48 -32.34 -22.00 -6.20
C ILE A 48 -33.25 -20.97 -5.51
N GLY A 49 -33.84 -20.07 -6.30
CA GLY A 49 -34.67 -18.96 -5.82
C GLY A 49 -33.91 -17.69 -5.46
N GLU A 50 -32.58 -17.69 -5.59
CA GLU A 50 -31.70 -16.54 -5.33
C GLU A 50 -30.96 -16.07 -6.59
N GLU A 51 -31.40 -16.50 -7.78
CA GLU A 51 -30.70 -16.27 -9.05
C GLU A 51 -30.55 -14.79 -9.43
N HIS A 52 -31.39 -13.93 -8.85
CA HIS A 52 -31.39 -12.48 -9.10
C HIS A 52 -30.74 -11.68 -7.96
N ASN A 53 -30.15 -12.34 -6.97
CA ASN A 53 -29.42 -11.65 -5.91
C ASN A 53 -28.11 -11.08 -6.45
N VAL A 54 -27.62 -10.05 -5.76
CA VAL A 54 -26.35 -9.38 -6.07
C VAL A 54 -25.43 -9.43 -4.85
N SER A 55 -24.13 -9.41 -5.08
CA SER A 55 -23.12 -9.35 -4.03
C SER A 55 -22.68 -7.92 -3.79
N SER A 56 -22.65 -7.48 -2.54
CA SER A 56 -22.06 -6.18 -2.16
C SER A 56 -20.58 -6.36 -1.86
N LEU A 57 -19.72 -5.60 -2.52
CA LEU A 57 -18.29 -5.59 -2.23
C LEU A 57 -18.02 -4.79 -0.95
N GLN A 58 -17.24 -5.39 -0.04
CA GLN A 58 -16.78 -4.74 1.19
C GLN A 58 -15.33 -4.24 1.06
N LYS A 59 -14.54 -4.91 0.22
CA LYS A 59 -13.12 -4.65 -0.02
C LYS A 59 -12.90 -4.35 -1.49
N SER A 60 -11.91 -3.52 -1.79
CA SER A 60 -11.53 -3.27 -3.18
C SER A 60 -11.06 -4.55 -3.84
N ILE A 61 -11.35 -4.70 -5.12
CA ILE A 61 -10.80 -5.75 -5.98
C ILE A 61 -10.04 -5.07 -7.11
N TYR A 62 -9.22 -5.85 -7.82
CA TYR A 62 -8.56 -5.37 -9.03
C TYR A 62 -9.59 -4.84 -10.04
N ASP A 63 -9.18 -3.92 -10.91
CA ASP A 63 -10.02 -3.22 -11.90
C ASP A 63 -11.07 -2.23 -11.36
N LEU A 64 -11.30 -2.15 -10.04
CA LEU A 64 -12.10 -1.05 -9.51
C LEU A 64 -11.33 0.26 -9.66
N LYS A 65 -12.02 1.30 -10.15
CA LYS A 65 -11.45 2.64 -10.34
C LYS A 65 -10.81 3.19 -9.05
N GLN A 66 -11.40 2.88 -7.90
CA GLN A 66 -10.95 3.31 -6.59
C GLN A 66 -10.04 2.29 -5.88
N ALA A 67 -9.69 1.15 -6.49
CA ALA A 67 -8.87 0.11 -5.84
C ALA A 67 -7.54 0.66 -5.32
N PHE A 68 -6.85 1.45 -6.15
CA PHE A 68 -5.59 2.07 -5.77
C PHE A 68 -5.76 3.09 -4.64
N GLN A 69 -6.85 3.86 -4.66
CA GLN A 69 -7.13 4.85 -3.62
C GLN A 69 -7.42 4.17 -2.29
N SER A 70 -8.30 3.16 -2.27
CA SER A 70 -8.60 2.34 -1.09
C SER A 70 -7.36 1.68 -0.51
N TRP A 71 -6.48 1.13 -1.37
CA TRP A 71 -5.21 0.58 -0.95
C TRP A 71 -4.29 1.65 -0.35
N ASN A 72 -4.11 2.78 -1.01
CA ASN A 72 -3.23 3.85 -0.53
C ASN A 72 -3.70 4.41 0.83
N MET A 73 -5.02 4.59 1.03
CA MET A 73 -5.58 5.03 2.31
C MET A 73 -5.35 3.99 3.41
N HIS A 74 -5.56 2.70 3.11
CA HIS A 74 -5.27 1.64 4.08
C HIS A 74 -3.78 1.59 4.44
N PHE A 75 -2.89 1.70 3.45
CA PHE A 75 -1.45 1.75 3.70
C PHE A 75 -1.05 2.96 4.56
N ASP A 76 -1.65 4.13 4.29
CA ASP A 76 -1.45 5.34 5.09
C ASP A 76 -1.79 5.14 6.57
N GLU A 77 -2.93 4.53 6.85
CA GLU A 77 -3.38 4.24 8.22
C GLU A 77 -2.42 3.28 8.92
N VAL A 78 -2.02 2.20 8.23
CA VAL A 78 -1.11 1.20 8.78
C VAL A 78 0.26 1.80 9.07
N ILE A 79 0.85 2.52 8.11
CA ILE A 79 2.22 3.04 8.23
C ILE A 79 2.30 4.17 9.27
N TRP A 80 1.22 4.94 9.44
CA TRP A 80 1.10 5.93 10.51
C TRP A 80 1.16 5.29 11.89
N GLY A 81 0.55 4.11 12.08
CA GLY A 81 0.65 3.32 13.31
C GLY A 81 2.08 2.85 13.65
N TYR A 82 3.00 2.89 12.69
CA TYR A 82 4.42 2.61 12.89
C TYR A 82 5.28 3.89 13.02
N ASP A 83 4.69 5.04 13.35
CA ASP A 83 5.35 6.35 13.51
C ASP A 83 6.02 6.91 12.24
N PHE A 84 5.65 6.41 11.07
CA PHE A 84 6.13 7.00 9.83
C PHE A 84 5.39 8.29 9.51
N ILE A 85 6.14 9.26 9.02
CA ILE A 85 5.62 10.56 8.61
C ILE A 85 5.65 10.62 7.08
N LYS A 86 4.47 10.85 6.49
CA LYS A 86 4.34 11.07 5.04
C LYS A 86 5.07 12.36 4.61
N ASN A 87 5.77 12.29 3.48
CA ASN A 87 6.44 13.43 2.90
C ASN A 87 5.43 14.36 2.19
N VAL A 88 5.53 15.66 2.46
CA VAL A 88 4.62 16.68 1.91
C VAL A 88 4.76 16.87 0.39
N HIS A 89 5.97 16.63 -0.15
CA HIS A 89 6.28 16.86 -1.56
C HIS A 89 6.20 15.59 -2.42
N ASP A 90 6.28 14.40 -1.80
CA ASP A 90 6.05 13.12 -2.47
C ASP A 90 5.19 12.22 -1.56
N PRO A 91 3.85 12.22 -1.74
CA PRO A 91 2.92 11.49 -0.87
C PRO A 91 3.13 9.98 -0.79
N CYS A 92 3.89 9.41 -1.73
CA CYS A 92 4.26 8.00 -1.75
C CYS A 92 5.51 7.69 -0.90
N LEU A 93 6.18 8.71 -0.37
CA LEU A 93 7.38 8.59 0.46
C LEU A 93 7.03 8.84 1.92
N TYR A 94 7.44 7.92 2.78
CA TYR A 94 7.31 8.00 4.22
C TYR A 94 8.68 7.91 4.87
N LYS A 95 8.88 8.64 5.96
CA LYS A 95 10.14 8.66 6.70
C LYS A 95 9.90 8.48 8.19
N LYS A 96 10.79 7.73 8.83
CA LYS A 96 10.86 7.59 10.28
C LYS A 96 12.28 7.91 10.73
N PHE A 97 12.39 8.69 11.81
CA PHE A 97 13.66 8.95 12.47
C PHE A 97 13.54 8.50 13.93
N SER A 98 14.49 7.72 14.40
CA SER A 98 14.59 7.27 15.78
C SER A 98 16.03 7.42 16.26
N GLY A 99 16.35 8.57 16.84
CA GLY A 99 17.71 8.91 17.24
C GLY A 99 18.66 8.97 16.04
N ARG A 100 19.52 7.96 15.92
CA ARG A 100 20.46 7.81 14.78
C ARG A 100 19.91 6.92 13.66
N SER A 101 18.81 6.22 13.91
CA SER A 101 18.19 5.31 12.95
C SER A 101 17.24 6.09 12.04
N VAL A 102 17.30 5.83 10.74
CA VAL A 102 16.44 6.38 9.70
C VAL A 102 15.90 5.23 8.86
N ALA A 103 14.61 5.31 8.57
CA ALA A 103 13.94 4.41 7.64
C ALA A 103 13.08 5.21 6.67
N TYR A 104 13.09 4.81 5.40
CA TYR A 104 12.25 5.34 4.34
C TYR A 104 11.42 4.22 3.74
N HIS A 105 10.13 4.45 3.57
CA HIS A 105 9.26 3.60 2.77
C HIS A 105 8.82 4.37 1.53
N VAL A 106 8.93 3.76 0.36
CA VAL A 106 8.35 4.27 -0.89
C VAL A 106 7.31 3.28 -1.36
N LEU A 107 6.05 3.71 -1.42
CA LEU A 107 4.95 2.92 -1.98
C LEU A 107 4.82 3.22 -3.48
N ASN A 108 4.85 2.17 -4.30
CA ASN A 108 4.56 2.24 -5.73
C ASN A 108 3.54 1.16 -6.10
N VAL A 109 2.25 1.51 -6.09
CA VAL A 109 1.18 0.54 -6.36
C VAL A 109 1.25 -0.61 -5.35
N ASP A 110 1.72 -1.77 -5.76
CA ASP A 110 1.88 -3.00 -4.98
C ASP A 110 3.31 -3.19 -4.45
N ASP A 111 4.30 -2.46 -5.00
CA ASP A 111 5.68 -2.50 -4.54
C ASP A 111 5.94 -1.55 -3.38
N ILE A 112 6.75 -1.99 -2.41
CA ILE A 112 7.28 -1.19 -1.32
C ILE A 112 8.81 -1.28 -1.35
N LEU A 113 9.46 -0.12 -1.45
CA LEU A 113 10.90 0.01 -1.24
C LEU A 113 11.18 0.52 0.16
N LEU A 114 11.84 -0.29 0.99
CA LEU A 114 12.30 0.09 2.32
C LEU A 114 13.80 0.36 2.27
N ILE A 115 14.22 1.51 2.80
CA ILE A 115 15.63 1.91 2.90
C ILE A 115 15.92 2.32 4.33
N GLU A 116 16.87 1.68 5.00
CA GLU A 116 17.19 1.95 6.39
C GLU A 116 18.66 1.76 6.76
N ASN A 117 19.09 2.36 7.87
CA ASN A 117 20.49 2.36 8.31
C ASN A 117 20.74 1.59 9.62
N ASP A 118 19.71 1.02 10.24
CA ASP A 118 19.83 0.22 11.47
C ASP A 118 18.91 -1.00 11.34
N VAL A 119 19.52 -2.11 10.94
CA VAL A 119 18.86 -3.39 10.69
C VAL A 119 18.66 -4.09 12.02
N LYS A 120 17.79 -3.54 12.85
CA LYS A 120 17.32 -4.22 14.06
C LYS A 120 15.91 -4.68 13.82
N CYS A 121 15.81 -5.83 13.15
CA CYS A 121 14.65 -6.71 13.24
C CYS A 121 14.36 -7.05 14.70
#